data_AF-A0A1C5RF19-F1
#
_entry.id   AF-A0A1C5RF19-F1
#
_cell.length_a   1.000
_cell.length_b   1.000
_cell.length_c   1.000
_cell.angle_alpha   90.00
_cell.angle_beta   90.00
_cell.angle_gamma   90.00
#
_symmetry.space_group_name_H-M   'P 1'
#
loop_
_entity.id
_entity.type
_entity.pdbx_description
1 polymer ?
#
loop_
_entity_poly.entity_id
_entity_poly.type
_entity_poly.pdbx_seq_one_letter_code
_entity_poly.pdbx_strand_id
1 'polypeptide(L)'
;MGRTDLRPDITKEVLEEYIRKGYSQNRIAITLGTTQSTIFNKLKKYGLQVQKTRPSNYDEKALIKQLQNGWTTEQIARYFGVCTGTVGSWISKNKLGKYRKASPKKFDAKLCNTCIYGTGKKTDMDRCNYLSITGHSRNKGQPEDGCSKYAKGRKIRGRKELYNL
;
A
#
# COMPACT_ATOMS: atom_id res chain seq x y z
N MET A 1 -30.34 6.02 -27.28
CA MET A 1 -29.54 5.61 -28.45
C MET A 1 -28.52 4.56 -28.00
N GLY A 2 -28.65 3.32 -28.48
CA GLY A 2 -27.69 2.27 -28.17
C GLY A 2 -26.33 2.59 -28.80
N ARG A 3 -25.24 2.41 -28.06
CA ARG A 3 -23.88 2.55 -28.61
C ARG A 3 -23.72 1.55 -29.75
N THR A 4 -23.51 2.05 -30.97
CA THR A 4 -23.20 1.25 -32.15
C THR A 4 -21.95 0.41 -31.86
N ASP A 5 -21.99 -0.88 -32.18
CA ASP A 5 -20.83 -1.77 -32.01
C ASP A 5 -19.77 -1.37 -33.05
N LEU A 6 -18.75 -0.62 -32.62
CA LEU A 6 -17.71 -0.05 -33.50
C LEU A 6 -16.80 -1.11 -34.15
N ARG A 7 -16.88 -2.36 -33.70
CA ARG A 7 -16.04 -3.46 -34.18
C ARG A 7 -16.87 -4.74 -34.37
N PRO A 8 -17.79 -4.78 -35.37
CA PRO A 8 -18.59 -5.97 -35.65
C PRO A 8 -17.72 -7.14 -36.16
N ASP A 9 -16.54 -6.84 -36.71
CA ASP A 9 -15.51 -7.79 -37.14
C ASP A 9 -14.97 -8.67 -36.01
N ILE A 10 -15.02 -8.19 -34.76
CA ILE A 10 -14.62 -8.98 -33.58
C ILE A 10 -15.81 -9.84 -33.15
N THR A 11 -15.95 -11.00 -33.80
CA THR A 11 -16.98 -12.01 -33.49
C THR A 11 -16.58 -12.91 -32.33
N LYS A 12 -17.52 -13.77 -31.90
CA LYS A 12 -17.29 -14.75 -30.83
C LYS A 12 -16.23 -15.77 -31.25
N GLU A 13 -16.32 -16.26 -32.48
CA GLU A 13 -15.48 -17.32 -33.05
C GLU A 13 -14.02 -16.86 -33.15
N VAL A 14 -13.79 -15.62 -33.59
CA VAL A 14 -12.47 -15.00 -33.62
C VAL A 14 -11.84 -14.98 -32.23
N LEU A 15 -12.59 -14.57 -31.20
CA LEU A 15 -12.09 -14.54 -29.83
C LEU A 15 -11.82 -15.94 -29.26
N GLU A 16 -12.68 -16.92 -29.54
CA GLU A 16 -12.48 -18.31 -29.13
C GLU A 16 -11.21 -18.92 -29.73
N GLU A 17 -10.89 -18.61 -30.99
CA GLU A 17 -9.66 -19.05 -31.65
C GLU A 17 -8.41 -18.53 -30.93
N TYR A 18 -8.38 -17.23 -30.59
CA TYR A 18 -7.27 -16.65 -29.84
C TYR A 18 -7.17 -17.18 -28.40
N ILE A 19 -8.30 -17.44 -27.74
CA ILE A 19 -8.33 -18.07 -26.42
C ILE A 19 -7.73 -19.48 -26.49
N ARG A 20 -8.11 -20.29 -27.51
CA ARG A 20 -7.54 -21.63 -27.74
C ARG A 20 -6.02 -21.57 -27.97
N LYS A 21 -5.53 -20.53 -28.65
CA LYS A 21 -4.09 -20.26 -28.84
C LYS A 21 -3.39 -19.76 -27.57
N GLY A 22 -4.10 -19.55 -26.46
CA GLY A 22 -3.54 -19.12 -25.17
C GLY A 22 -3.21 -17.62 -25.10
N TYR A 23 -3.82 -16.78 -25.93
CA TYR A 23 -3.50 -15.36 -25.97
C TYR A 23 -4.15 -14.61 -24.80
N SER A 24 -3.41 -13.68 -24.19
CA SER A 24 -3.95 -12.74 -23.20
C SER A 24 -4.79 -11.65 -23.87
N GLN A 25 -5.70 -10.98 -23.15
CA GLN A 25 -6.52 -9.90 -23.74
C GLN A 25 -5.69 -8.82 -24.40
N ASN A 26 -4.53 -8.48 -23.81
CA ASN A 26 -3.63 -7.48 -24.37
C ASN A 26 -3.00 -7.97 -25.68
N ARG A 27 -2.59 -9.24 -25.73
CA ARG A 27 -2.07 -9.83 -26.97
C ARG A 27 -3.14 -9.87 -28.06
N ILE A 28 -4.37 -10.24 -27.72
CA ILE A 28 -5.52 -10.20 -28.65
C ILE A 28 -5.76 -8.78 -29.15
N ALA A 29 -5.72 -7.80 -28.26
CA ALA A 29 -5.94 -6.39 -28.60
C ALA A 29 -4.87 -5.88 -29.59
N ILE A 30 -3.60 -6.18 -29.35
CA ILE A 30 -2.49 -5.87 -30.28
C ILE A 30 -2.70 -6.56 -31.62
N THR A 31 -3.01 -7.86 -31.63
CA THR A 31 -3.20 -8.63 -32.87
C THR A 31 -4.36 -8.11 -33.71
N LEU A 32 -5.45 -7.67 -33.07
CA LEU A 32 -6.66 -7.16 -33.75
C LEU A 32 -6.67 -5.65 -33.95
N GLY A 33 -5.56 -4.95 -33.65
CA GLY A 33 -5.44 -3.50 -33.79
C GLY A 33 -6.50 -2.76 -33.00
N THR A 34 -6.72 -3.12 -31.73
CA THR A 34 -7.76 -2.55 -30.87
C THR A 34 -7.28 -2.34 -29.44
N THR A 35 -8.16 -1.81 -28.60
CA THR A 35 -7.86 -1.60 -27.18
C THR A 35 -8.22 -2.84 -26.35
N GLN A 36 -7.50 -3.03 -25.24
CA GLN A 36 -7.81 -4.09 -24.28
C GLN A 36 -9.21 -3.95 -23.67
N SER A 37 -9.72 -2.72 -23.52
CA SER A 37 -11.10 -2.46 -23.09
C SER A 37 -12.15 -2.93 -24.09
N THR A 38 -11.90 -2.76 -25.40
CA THR A 38 -12.78 -3.31 -26.45
C THR A 38 -12.88 -4.83 -26.36
N ILE A 39 -11.73 -5.51 -26.24
CA ILE A 39 -11.68 -6.96 -26.06
C ILE A 39 -12.40 -7.40 -24.80
N PHE A 40 -12.17 -6.72 -23.66
CA PHE A 40 -12.87 -7.01 -22.41
C PHE A 40 -14.39 -6.93 -22.56
N ASN A 41 -14.91 -5.86 -23.19
CA ASN A 41 -16.34 -5.69 -23.40
C ASN A 41 -16.93 -6.75 -24.33
N LYS A 42 -16.20 -7.15 -25.38
CA LYS A 42 -16.62 -8.22 -26.30
C LYS A 42 -16.62 -9.59 -25.61
N LEU A 43 -15.56 -9.92 -24.87
CA LEU A 43 -15.51 -11.15 -24.06
C LEU A 43 -16.68 -11.21 -23.08
N LYS A 44 -16.97 -10.10 -22.40
CA LYS A 44 -18.13 -9.99 -21.50
C LYS A 44 -19.46 -10.17 -22.23
N LYS A 45 -19.65 -9.53 -23.39
CA LYS A 45 -20.86 -9.66 -24.24
C LYS A 45 -21.11 -11.10 -24.67
N TYR A 46 -20.05 -11.85 -24.95
CA TYR A 46 -20.15 -13.24 -25.42
C TYR A 46 -19.98 -14.30 -24.31
N GLY A 47 -19.80 -13.89 -23.04
CA GLY A 47 -19.60 -14.81 -21.92
C GLY A 47 -18.28 -15.60 -21.96
N LEU A 48 -17.27 -15.10 -22.68
CA LEU A 48 -15.98 -15.76 -22.84
C LEU A 48 -14.97 -15.34 -21.76
N GLN A 49 -14.10 -16.27 -21.37
CA GLN A 49 -12.99 -15.99 -20.45
C GLN A 49 -11.66 -16.40 -21.08
N VAL A 50 -10.69 -15.49 -21.06
CA VAL A 50 -9.29 -15.82 -21.32
C VAL A 50 -8.67 -16.46 -20.07
N GLN A 51 -7.76 -17.41 -20.29
CA GLN A 51 -6.95 -17.95 -19.22
C GLN A 51 -6.19 -16.82 -18.51
N LYS A 52 -6.23 -16.83 -17.18
CA LYS A 52 -5.47 -15.88 -16.37
C LYS A 52 -3.98 -16.12 -16.63
N THR A 53 -3.24 -15.08 -17.00
CA THR A 53 -1.78 -15.15 -17.14
C THR A 53 -1.18 -15.50 -15.79
N ARG A 54 -0.68 -16.74 -15.70
CA ARG A 54 0.06 -17.41 -14.61
C ARG A 54 -0.48 -17.18 -13.19
N PRO A 55 -0.84 -18.25 -12.44
CA PRO A 55 -1.08 -18.10 -11.02
C PRO A 55 0.17 -17.51 -10.35
N SER A 56 -0.03 -16.60 -9.40
CA SER A 56 1.07 -16.03 -8.66
C SER A 56 1.71 -17.12 -7.81
N ASN A 57 2.95 -17.47 -8.12
CA ASN A 57 3.70 -18.44 -7.33
C ASN A 57 4.30 -17.73 -6.12
N TYR A 58 3.57 -17.70 -5.01
CA TYR A 58 4.08 -17.21 -3.73
C TYR A 58 3.76 -18.23 -2.64
N ASP A 59 4.62 -18.32 -1.64
CA ASP A 59 4.38 -19.17 -0.48
C ASP A 59 3.39 -18.47 0.48
N GLU A 60 2.14 -18.95 0.47
CA GLU A 60 1.07 -18.44 1.32
C GLU A 60 1.39 -18.59 2.82
N LYS A 61 2.01 -19.70 3.23
CA LYS A 61 2.37 -19.93 4.64
C LYS A 61 3.42 -18.93 5.10
N ALA A 62 4.43 -18.68 4.26
CA ALA A 62 5.43 -17.65 4.54
C ALA A 62 4.79 -16.25 4.63
N LEU A 63 3.86 -15.92 3.74
CA LEU A 63 3.16 -14.63 3.78
C LEU A 63 2.34 -14.46 5.07
N ILE A 64 1.57 -15.48 5.46
CA ILE A 64 0.77 -15.48 6.70
C ILE A 64 1.69 -15.26 7.91
N LYS A 65 2.83 -15.96 7.98
CA LYS A 65 3.80 -15.82 9.06
C LYS A 65 4.29 -14.37 9.19
N GLN A 66 4.62 -13.71 8.08
CA GLN A 66 5.07 -12.31 8.14
C GLN A 66 3.96 -11.33 8.55
N LEU A 67 2.72 -11.57 8.10
CA LEU A 67 1.57 -10.78 8.53
C LEU A 67 1.32 -10.90 10.04
N GLN A 68 1.44 -12.10 10.61
CA GLN A 68 1.31 -12.34 12.04
C GLN A 68 2.47 -11.73 12.84
N ASN A 69 3.67 -11.69 12.27
CA ASN A 69 4.83 -11.00 12.83
C ASN A 69 4.72 -9.47 12.77
N GLY A 70 3.66 -8.92 12.16
CA GLY A 70 3.45 -7.47 12.07
C GLY A 70 4.29 -6.78 10.99
N TRP A 71 4.82 -7.52 10.02
CA TRP A 71 5.61 -6.93 8.94
C TRP A 71 4.75 -6.02 8.06
N THR A 72 5.33 -4.90 7.62
CA THR A 72 4.70 -4.00 6.66
C THR A 72 4.70 -4.60 5.26
N THR A 73 3.84 -4.07 4.39
CA THR A 73 3.75 -4.51 2.99
C THR A 73 5.09 -4.31 2.27
N GLU A 74 5.83 -3.24 2.61
CA GLU A 74 7.16 -2.93 2.08
C GLU A 74 8.24 -3.93 2.54
N GLN A 75 8.16 -4.41 3.78
CA GLN A 75 9.09 -5.43 4.28
C GLN A 75 8.83 -6.78 3.61
N ILE A 76 7.55 -7.14 3.49
CA ILE A 76 7.13 -8.37 2.80
C ILE A 76 7.52 -8.33 1.31
N ALA A 77 7.32 -7.19 0.65
CA ALA A 77 7.70 -6.99 -0.75
C ALA A 77 9.20 -7.24 -0.96
N ARG A 78 10.04 -6.68 -0.09
CA ARG A 78 11.49 -6.92 -0.10
C ARG A 78 11.85 -8.38 0.14
N TYR A 79 11.19 -9.05 1.09
CA TYR A 79 11.43 -10.46 1.39
C TYR A 79 11.13 -11.38 0.20
N PHE A 80 10.02 -11.13 -0.52
CA PHE A 80 9.63 -11.93 -1.67
C PHE A 80 10.24 -11.46 -3.00
N GLY A 81 11.03 -10.37 -3.00
CA GLY A 81 11.60 -9.80 -4.23
C GLY A 81 10.55 -9.28 -5.22
N VAL A 82 9.43 -8.75 -4.73
CA VAL A 82 8.31 -8.25 -5.55
C VAL A 82 7.98 -6.80 -5.19
N CYS A 83 7.15 -6.13 -6.00
CA CYS A 83 6.64 -4.81 -5.64
C CYS A 83 5.52 -4.89 -4.58
N THR A 84 5.30 -3.79 -3.87
CA THR A 84 4.28 -3.68 -2.81
C THR A 84 2.87 -3.94 -3.33
N GLY A 85 2.56 -3.52 -4.56
CA GLY A 85 1.27 -3.76 -5.21
C GLY A 85 0.97 -5.25 -5.41
N THR A 86 1.99 -6.05 -5.74
CA THR A 86 1.86 -7.51 -5.86
C THR A 86 1.49 -8.14 -4.52
N VAL A 87 2.16 -7.76 -3.44
CA VAL A 87 1.83 -8.23 -2.08
C VAL A 87 0.40 -7.82 -1.69
N GLY A 88 0.01 -6.57 -1.94
CA GLY A 88 -1.36 -6.10 -1.71
C GLY A 88 -2.40 -6.91 -2.49
N SER A 89 -2.09 -7.28 -3.73
CA SER A 89 -2.93 -8.16 -4.53
C SER A 89 -3.02 -9.57 -3.95
N TRP A 90 -1.95 -10.13 -3.38
CA TRP A 90 -1.99 -11.45 -2.73
C TRP A 90 -2.88 -11.43 -1.49
N ILE A 91 -2.72 -10.41 -0.66
CA ILE A 91 -3.46 -10.25 0.60
C ILE A 91 -4.97 -10.10 0.32
N SER A 92 -5.34 -9.24 -0.64
CA SER A 92 -6.74 -8.97 -0.98
C SER A 92 -7.43 -10.14 -1.67
N LYS A 93 -6.83 -10.71 -2.72
CA LYS A 93 -7.43 -11.81 -3.49
C LYS A 93 -7.65 -13.07 -2.65
N ASN A 94 -6.73 -13.35 -1.72
CA ASN A 94 -6.79 -14.55 -0.88
C ASN A 94 -7.35 -14.27 0.52
N LYS A 95 -7.89 -13.07 0.78
CA LYS A 95 -8.49 -12.68 2.06
C LYS A 95 -7.56 -12.90 3.27
N LEU A 96 -6.26 -12.71 3.09
CA LEU A 96 -5.23 -12.94 4.12
C LEU A 96 -5.08 -11.76 5.08
N GLY A 97 -5.78 -10.65 4.83
CA GLY A 97 -5.76 -9.48 5.71
C GLY A 97 -6.16 -9.79 7.15
N LYS A 98 -6.96 -10.83 7.38
CA LYS A 98 -7.36 -11.32 8.71
C LYS A 98 -6.20 -11.78 9.59
N TYR A 99 -5.06 -12.16 9.01
CA TYR A 99 -3.87 -12.61 9.73
C TYR A 99 -2.94 -11.45 10.10
N ARG A 100 -3.21 -10.24 9.60
CA ARG A 100 -2.37 -9.08 9.87
C ARG A 100 -2.50 -8.72 11.34
N LYS A 101 -1.39 -8.81 12.07
CA LYS A 101 -1.28 -8.21 13.40
C LYS A 101 -1.56 -6.72 13.26
N ALA A 102 -2.38 -6.17 14.15
CA ALA A 102 -2.68 -4.75 14.16
C ALA A 102 -1.35 -3.99 14.08
N SER A 103 -1.20 -3.17 13.03
CA SER A 103 -0.04 -2.29 12.95
C SER A 103 -0.07 -1.43 14.21
N PRO A 104 1.09 -1.20 14.85
CA PRO A 104 1.15 -0.29 15.96
C PRO A 104 0.50 1.04 15.59
N LYS A 105 -0.28 1.61 16.51
CA LYS A 105 -0.92 2.91 16.25
C LYS A 105 0.20 3.91 16.01
N LYS A 106 0.25 4.49 14.80
CA LYS A 106 1.13 5.62 14.53
C LYS A 106 0.85 6.69 15.57
N PHE A 107 1.90 7.19 16.21
CA PHE A 107 1.78 8.33 17.12
C PHE A 107 1.05 9.49 16.44
N ASP A 108 0.02 9.98 17.12
CA ASP A 108 -0.77 11.09 16.64
C ASP A 108 0.09 12.35 16.69
N ALA A 109 0.61 12.77 15.53
CA ALA A 109 1.42 13.97 15.39
C ALA A 109 0.69 15.23 15.89
N LYS A 110 -0.65 15.22 16.01
CA LYS A 110 -1.42 16.32 16.61
C LYS A 110 -1.12 16.49 18.10
N LEU A 111 -0.75 15.42 18.81
CA LEU A 111 -0.33 15.48 20.22
C LEU A 111 0.92 16.34 20.40
N CYS A 112 1.78 16.49 19.39
CA CYS A 112 2.94 17.39 19.47
C CYS A 112 2.53 18.85 19.77
N ASN A 113 1.33 19.28 19.41
CA ASN A 113 0.86 20.66 19.65
C ASN A 113 0.59 20.94 21.13
N THR A 114 0.21 19.92 21.89
CA THR A 114 -0.08 19.99 23.33
C THR A 114 1.08 19.50 24.20
N CYS A 115 2.20 19.13 23.56
CA CYS A 115 3.39 18.65 24.24
C CYS A 115 4.17 19.81 24.87
N ILE A 116 4.70 19.62 26.08
CA ILE A 116 5.60 20.57 26.75
C ILE A 116 6.84 20.90 25.89
N TYR A 117 7.27 19.97 25.04
CA TYR A 117 8.38 20.16 24.11
C TYR A 117 7.95 20.74 22.75
N GLY A 118 6.66 21.00 22.51
CA GLY A 118 6.17 21.51 21.23
C GLY A 118 6.57 22.97 20.99
N THR A 119 6.97 23.33 19.77
CA THR A 119 7.44 24.70 19.46
C THR A 119 6.43 25.56 18.72
N GLY A 120 5.35 24.97 18.18
CA GLY A 120 4.39 25.68 17.31
C GLY A 120 4.93 26.08 15.93
N LYS A 121 6.16 25.69 15.57
CA LYS A 121 6.77 25.98 14.26
C LYS A 121 6.21 25.07 13.15
N LYS A 122 6.27 25.53 11.89
CA LYS A 122 5.59 24.89 10.75
C LYS A 122 6.27 23.63 10.21
N THR A 123 7.58 23.46 10.39
CA THR A 123 8.40 22.37 9.81
C THR A 123 8.55 21.18 10.76
N ASP A 124 8.54 19.95 10.25
CA ASP A 124 8.59 18.72 11.07
C ASP A 124 9.86 18.58 11.93
N MET A 125 10.98 19.11 11.43
CA MET A 125 12.24 19.16 12.17
C MET A 125 12.20 20.13 13.35
N ASP A 126 11.48 21.25 13.23
CA ASP A 126 11.45 22.30 14.26
C ASP A 126 10.25 22.20 15.21
N ARG A 127 9.30 21.29 14.99
CA ARG A 127 8.07 21.16 15.80
C ARG A 127 8.31 20.69 17.25
N CYS A 128 9.50 20.20 17.59
CA CYS A 128 9.82 19.67 18.91
C CYS A 128 11.20 20.17 19.40
N ASN A 129 11.21 20.81 20.56
CA ASN A 129 12.39 21.39 21.20
C ASN A 129 13.13 20.41 22.12
N TYR A 130 12.78 19.12 22.12
CA TYR A 130 13.31 18.14 23.07
C TYR A 130 14.84 18.10 23.06
N LEU A 131 15.46 18.06 21.87
CA LEU A 131 16.92 18.05 21.72
C LEU A 131 17.56 19.30 22.33
N SER A 132 17.05 20.48 22.00
CA SER A 132 17.60 21.75 22.50
C SER A 132 17.47 21.89 24.03
N ILE A 133 16.41 21.31 24.61
CA ILE A 133 16.14 21.39 26.05
C ILE A 133 16.93 20.33 26.83
N THR A 134 17.00 19.10 26.33
CA THR A 134 17.57 17.97 27.07
C THR A 134 19.01 17.62 26.66
N GLY A 135 19.52 18.23 25.59
CA GLY A 135 20.86 17.97 25.05
C GLY A 135 21.00 16.64 24.31
N HIS A 136 19.92 15.86 24.19
CA HIS A 136 19.94 14.55 23.55
C HIS A 136 18.77 14.42 22.58
N SER A 137 18.99 13.75 21.45
CA SER A 137 17.95 13.63 20.42
C SER A 137 16.77 12.82 20.93
N ARG A 138 15.57 13.25 20.56
CA ARG A 138 14.38 12.40 20.61
C ARG A 138 14.64 11.18 19.74
N ASN A 139 14.65 10.00 20.37
CA ASN A 139 14.84 8.68 19.79
C ASN A 139 15.67 8.62 18.49
N LYS A 140 17.01 8.57 18.62
CA LYS A 140 18.06 8.57 17.57
C LYS A 140 17.79 7.69 16.34
N GLY A 141 16.89 8.08 15.44
CA GLY A 141 16.67 7.36 14.18
C GLY A 141 16.16 5.92 14.33
N GLN A 142 15.58 5.53 15.48
CA GLN A 142 14.93 4.23 15.65
C GLN A 142 13.41 4.32 15.44
N PRO A 143 12.80 3.28 14.85
CA PRO A 143 11.35 3.21 14.72
C PRO A 143 10.75 2.85 16.09
N GLU A 144 10.38 3.85 16.87
CA GLU A 144 9.34 3.64 17.88
C GLU A 144 7.99 3.90 17.24
N ASP A 145 7.01 3.06 17.58
CA ASP A 145 5.62 3.20 17.17
C ASP A 145 5.00 4.54 17.63
N GLY A 146 5.69 5.25 18.54
CA GLY A 146 5.40 6.64 18.85
C GLY A 146 6.51 7.46 19.51
N CYS A 147 6.18 8.70 19.90
CA CYS A 147 7.09 9.57 20.64
C CYS A 147 7.14 9.17 22.12
N SER A 148 8.22 8.52 22.57
CA SER A 148 8.45 8.18 23.98
C SER A 148 8.62 9.38 24.94
N LYS A 149 8.63 10.61 24.41
CA LYS A 149 8.90 11.84 25.18
C LYS A 149 7.70 12.79 25.24
N TYR A 150 6.53 12.38 24.76
CA TYR A 150 5.34 13.21 24.89
C TYR A 150 4.98 13.43 26.37
N ALA A 151 4.77 14.69 26.73
CA ALA A 151 4.19 15.07 28.01
C ALA A 151 3.24 16.25 27.77
N LYS A 152 2.01 16.15 28.25
CA LYS A 152 0.98 17.17 28.06
C LYS A 152 1.23 18.35 28.99
N GLY A 153 1.24 19.56 28.47
CA GLY A 153 1.36 20.74 29.33
C GLY A 153 1.79 22.01 28.61
N ARG A 154 2.14 23.03 29.40
CA ARG A 154 2.63 24.31 28.89
C ARG A 154 4.00 24.12 28.24
N LYS A 155 4.19 24.75 27.08
CA LYS A 155 5.43 24.69 26.31
C LYS A 155 6.58 25.30 27.10
N ILE A 156 7.67 24.55 27.21
CA ILE A 156 8.92 24.96 27.85
C ILE A 156 9.68 25.88 26.89
N ARG A 157 10.06 27.06 27.37
CA ARG A 157 10.76 28.09 26.58
C ARG A 157 12.29 27.97 26.66
N GLY A 158 12.83 27.19 27.60
CA GLY A 158 14.27 26.94 27.72
C GLY A 158 14.67 25.96 28.82
N ARG A 159 15.97 25.68 28.94
CA ARG A 159 16.54 24.65 29.83
C ARG A 159 16.28 24.89 31.33
N LYS A 160 16.22 26.16 31.77
CA LYS A 160 15.96 26.53 33.17
C LYS A 160 14.55 26.14 33.66
N GLU A 161 13.56 26.12 32.78
CA GLU A 161 12.17 25.80 33.13
C GLU A 161 11.93 24.28 33.28
N LEU A 162 12.83 23.42 32.77
CA LEU A 162 12.70 21.96 32.87
C LEU A 162 12.89 21.44 34.30
N TYR A 163 13.76 22.07 35.10
CA TYR A 163 14.11 21.62 36.46
C TYR A 163 13.06 22.00 37.53
N ASN A 164 12.00 22.70 37.13
CA ASN A 164 10.89 23.15 38.00
C ASN A 164 9.57 22.42 37.69
N LEU A 165 9.61 21.36 36.87
CA LEU A 165 8.49 20.51 36.45
C LEU A 165 8.63 19.12 37.08
#